data_AF-A0A833DEH0-F1
#
_entry.id   AF-A0A833DEH0-F1
#
_cell.length_a   1.000
_cell.length_b   1.000
_cell.length_c   1.000
_cell.angle_alpha   90.00
_cell.angle_beta   90.00
_cell.angle_gamma   90.00
#
_symmetry.space_group_name_H-M   'P 1'
#
loop_
_entity.id
_entity.type
_entity.pdbx_description
1 polymer ?
#
loop_
_entity_poly.entity_id
_entity_poly.type
_entity_poly.pdbx_seq_one_letter_code
_entity_poly.pdbx_strand_id
1 'polypeptide(L)'
;MHAGISASALFTLNTRAGAMKNPEQVRSLVLAFLMFGSVMVGVFYFDIDSVGLDQPPAISAEEPGDFVIGEVLSIKVTIVDEALDELVLDVTLDGDRVANVYLDDNGSFVVDISHLDVGLHALKVIARDKNLLETRWFTEFTISYPAEDETRIDLDHGEEMTVNHGDNIRITGNLTHSTITSCIFIWTDAQLEESSLGMPMTEEGAFYLDFTNM
;
A
#
# COMPACT_ATOMS: atom_id res chain seq x y z
N MET A 1 38.21 -1.79 56.22
CA MET A 1 37.02 -2.50 55.66
C MET A 1 37.45 -3.05 54.31
N HIS A 2 37.85 -4.33 54.24
CA HIS A 2 37.02 -5.48 53.82
C HIS A 2 36.52 -5.36 52.38
N ALA A 3 36.69 -6.31 51.45
CA ALA A 3 37.65 -7.40 51.24
C ALA A 3 37.43 -7.80 49.77
N GLY A 4 38.48 -7.80 48.94
CA GLY A 4 38.44 -8.35 47.59
C GLY A 4 38.58 -9.87 47.66
N ILE A 5 37.62 -10.61 47.11
CA ILE A 5 37.75 -12.05 46.90
C ILE A 5 38.27 -12.25 45.48
N SER A 6 39.60 -12.29 45.35
CA SER A 6 40.29 -12.89 44.22
C SER A 6 40.38 -14.38 44.50
N ALA A 7 39.59 -15.19 43.79
CA ALA A 7 39.75 -16.64 43.80
C ALA A 7 40.68 -17.03 42.65
N SER A 8 42.00 -16.89 42.87
CA SER A 8 42.98 -17.63 42.08
C SER A 8 42.89 -19.11 42.47
N ALA A 9 42.17 -19.89 41.67
CA ALA A 9 42.27 -21.34 41.71
C ALA A 9 43.63 -21.74 41.12
N LEU A 10 44.66 -21.74 41.96
CA LEU A 10 45.96 -22.31 41.67
C LEU A 10 45.79 -23.83 41.55
N PHE A 11 45.55 -24.32 40.33
CA PHE A 11 45.57 -25.76 40.05
C PHE A 11 47.02 -26.23 40.07
N THR A 12 47.50 -26.62 41.26
CA THR A 12 48.74 -27.37 41.40
C THR A 12 48.53 -28.75 40.79
N LEU A 13 48.90 -28.90 39.52
CA LEU A 13 49.02 -30.21 38.88
C LEU A 13 50.19 -30.95 39.54
N ASN A 14 49.88 -31.75 40.54
CA ASN A 14 50.81 -32.75 41.05
C ASN A 14 50.93 -33.85 39.98
N THR A 15 51.78 -33.62 38.98
CA THR A 15 52.12 -34.61 37.97
C THR A 15 52.99 -35.69 38.62
N ARG A 16 52.33 -36.63 39.30
CA ARG A 16 52.90 -37.97 39.45
C ARG A 16 52.96 -38.52 38.03
N ALA A 17 54.15 -38.43 37.42
CA ALA A 17 54.47 -39.03 36.14
C ALA A 17 54.37 -40.56 36.22
N GLY A 18 53.13 -41.06 36.27
CA GLY A 18 52.81 -42.42 35.87
C GLY A 18 52.83 -42.41 34.34
N ALA A 19 53.90 -42.92 33.75
CA ALA A 19 54.00 -43.11 32.31
C ALA A 19 52.73 -43.81 31.79
N MET A 20 51.89 -43.09 31.05
CA MET A 20 50.79 -43.70 30.29
C MET A 20 51.43 -44.62 29.25
N LYS A 21 51.51 -45.91 29.59
CA LYS A 21 52.24 -46.93 28.82
C LYS A 21 51.39 -47.61 27.74
N ASN A 22 50.14 -47.17 27.58
CA ASN A 22 49.19 -47.80 26.67
C ASN A 22 48.69 -46.79 25.64
N PRO A 23 48.89 -47.03 24.33
CA PRO A 23 48.43 -46.13 23.26
C PRO A 23 46.91 -45.94 23.26
N GLU A 24 46.17 -46.89 23.82
CA GLU A 24 44.71 -46.81 23.97
C GLU A 24 44.28 -45.82 25.05
N GLN A 25 45.02 -45.71 26.16
CA GLN A 25 44.73 -44.72 27.22
C GLN A 25 44.99 -43.30 26.74
N VAL A 26 46.03 -43.09 25.94
CA VAL A 26 46.32 -41.77 25.34
C VAL A 26 45.26 -41.39 24.31
N ARG A 27 44.82 -42.34 23.46
CA ARG A 27 43.72 -42.11 22.50
C ARG A 27 42.40 -41.80 23.20
N SER A 28 42.07 -42.52 24.28
CA SER A 28 40.87 -42.28 25.07
C SER A 28 40.91 -40.92 25.77
N LEU A 29 42.07 -40.51 26.31
CA LEU A 29 42.23 -39.20 26.95
C LEU A 29 42.08 -38.05 25.94
N VAL A 30 42.69 -38.17 24.75
CA VAL A 30 42.55 -37.18 23.66
C VAL A 30 41.09 -37.10 23.19
N LEU A 31 40.41 -38.24 23.04
CA LEU A 31 38.98 -38.26 22.70
C LEU A 31 38.13 -37.59 23.79
N ALA A 32 38.43 -37.84 25.07
CA ALA A 32 37.73 -37.20 26.18
C ALA A 32 37.90 -35.68 26.13
N PHE A 33 39.13 -35.18 25.97
CA PHE A 33 39.37 -33.73 25.81
C PHE A 33 38.65 -33.15 24.58
N LEU A 34 38.57 -33.89 23.48
CA LEU A 34 37.85 -33.46 22.29
C LEU A 34 36.33 -33.42 22.52
N MET A 35 35.77 -34.39 23.25
CA MET A 35 34.35 -34.38 23.64
C MET A 35 34.03 -33.26 24.61
N PHE A 36 34.86 -33.01 25.63
CA PHE A 36 34.68 -31.88 26.56
C PHE A 36 34.87 -30.52 25.86
N GLY A 37 35.85 -30.41 24.96
CA GLY A 37 36.09 -29.21 24.15
C GLY A 37 34.94 -28.93 23.18
N SER A 38 34.39 -29.97 22.53
CA SER A 38 33.23 -29.88 21.64
C SER A 38 31.97 -29.38 22.36
N VAL A 39 31.69 -29.93 23.56
CA VAL A 39 30.54 -29.49 24.37
C VAL A 39 30.72 -28.04 24.83
N MET A 40 31.93 -27.64 25.23
CA MET A 40 32.20 -26.23 25.60
C MET A 40 32.08 -25.27 24.42
N VAL A 41 32.56 -25.63 23.22
CA VAL A 41 32.38 -24.81 22.01
C VAL A 41 30.90 -24.68 21.63
N GLY A 42 30.10 -25.74 21.86
CA GLY A 42 28.65 -25.69 21.70
C GLY A 42 27.96 -24.74 22.70
N VAL A 43 28.39 -24.72 23.97
CA VAL A 43 27.82 -23.84 25.00
C VAL A 43 28.12 -22.36 24.74
N PHE A 44 29.29 -22.02 24.18
CA PHE A 44 29.60 -20.64 23.77
C PHE A 44 28.79 -20.15 22.56
N TYR A 45 28.20 -21.04 21.77
CA TYR A 45 27.37 -20.65 20.61
C TYR A 45 25.89 -20.41 20.97
N PHE A 46 25.45 -20.85 22.15
CA PHE A 46 24.04 -20.82 22.55
C PHE A 46 23.67 -19.70 23.53
N ASP A 47 24.64 -18.87 23.95
CA ASP A 47 24.40 -17.67 24.78
C ASP A 47 24.77 -16.38 24.00
N ILE A 48 24.60 -16.42 22.68
CA ILE A 48 24.34 -15.20 21.88
C ILE A 48 22.81 -15.15 21.76
N ASP A 49 22.13 -14.96 22.89
CA ASP A 49 20.81 -14.37 22.88
C ASP A 49 20.98 -12.98 22.26
N SER A 50 20.60 -12.86 20.98
CA SER A 50 20.33 -11.60 20.27
C SER A 50 21.15 -10.41 20.75
N VAL A 51 22.47 -10.40 20.53
CA VAL A 51 23.17 -9.12 20.43
C VAL A 51 22.53 -8.47 19.21
N GLY A 52 21.62 -7.52 19.43
CA GLY A 52 20.73 -6.94 18.41
C GLY A 52 21.48 -6.73 17.11
N LEU A 53 21.33 -7.70 16.20
CA LEU A 53 21.81 -7.55 14.85
C LEU A 53 20.86 -6.54 14.25
N ASP A 54 21.42 -5.41 13.87
CA ASP A 54 20.71 -4.33 13.22
C ASP A 54 19.94 -4.88 12.00
N GLN A 55 18.63 -4.64 11.98
CA GLN A 55 17.74 -5.16 10.94
C GLN A 55 17.25 -3.99 10.09
N PRO A 56 16.96 -4.23 8.79
CA PRO A 56 16.29 -3.21 8.00
C PRO A 56 14.90 -2.91 8.59
N PRO A 57 14.43 -1.67 8.48
CA PRO A 57 13.08 -1.32 8.89
C PRO A 57 12.04 -2.20 8.18
N ALA A 58 10.98 -2.61 8.87
CA ALA A 58 9.87 -3.34 8.27
C ALA A 58 8.69 -2.42 8.00
N ILE A 59 8.20 -2.36 6.76
CA ILE A 59 7.00 -1.58 6.38
C ILE A 59 5.81 -2.53 6.27
N SER A 60 4.71 -2.19 6.94
CA SER A 60 3.43 -2.88 6.86
C SER A 60 2.30 -1.89 6.64
N ALA A 61 1.55 -2.07 5.57
CA ALA A 61 0.39 -1.25 5.22
C ALA A 61 -0.69 -2.13 4.59
N GLU A 62 -1.94 -1.71 4.78
CA GLU A 62 -3.09 -2.31 4.09
C GLU A 62 -3.12 -1.85 2.64
N GLU A 63 -3.49 -2.74 1.73
CA GLU A 63 -3.62 -2.41 0.31
C GLU A 63 -4.85 -1.52 0.12
N PRO A 64 -4.68 -0.26 -0.33
CA PRO A 64 -5.73 0.77 -0.22
C PRO A 64 -6.95 0.57 -1.12
N GLY A 65 -6.98 -0.43 -2.01
CA GLY A 65 -8.16 -0.74 -2.82
C GLY A 65 -8.58 0.41 -3.75
N ASP A 66 -9.89 0.56 -3.95
CA ASP A 66 -10.49 1.60 -4.78
C ASP A 66 -11.22 2.65 -3.92
N PHE A 67 -11.11 3.91 -4.30
CA PHE A 67 -11.73 5.03 -3.62
C PHE A 67 -12.70 5.79 -4.54
N VAL A 68 -13.63 6.52 -3.92
CA VAL A 68 -14.56 7.41 -4.60
C VAL A 68 -14.20 8.87 -4.28
N ILE A 69 -14.16 9.72 -5.30
CA ILE A 69 -13.85 11.15 -5.13
C ILE A 69 -14.91 11.84 -4.26
N GLY A 70 -14.47 12.71 -3.35
CA GLY A 70 -15.33 13.45 -2.43
C GLY A 70 -15.51 12.83 -1.05
N GLU A 71 -14.97 11.63 -0.81
CA GLU A 71 -14.88 11.04 0.54
C GLU A 71 -13.60 11.46 1.28
N VAL A 72 -13.54 11.20 2.59
CA VAL A 72 -12.31 11.41 3.38
C VAL A 72 -11.36 10.25 3.08
N LEU A 73 -10.41 10.49 2.17
CA LEU A 73 -9.48 9.49 1.69
C LEU A 73 -8.13 9.60 2.41
N SER A 74 -7.73 8.54 3.12
CA SER A 74 -6.43 8.51 3.81
C SER A 74 -5.84 7.10 3.83
N ILE A 75 -4.52 7.00 3.66
CA ILE A 75 -3.79 5.72 3.69
C ILE A 75 -2.94 5.68 4.96
N LYS A 76 -3.13 4.64 5.79
CA LYS A 76 -2.32 4.41 6.99
C LYS A 76 -1.20 3.41 6.69
N VAL A 77 0.03 3.81 7.01
CA VAL A 77 1.23 2.98 6.86
C VAL A 77 1.89 2.83 8.24
N THR A 78 2.37 1.62 8.55
CA THR A 78 3.08 1.32 9.79
C THR A 78 4.50 0.85 9.48
N ILE A 79 5.45 1.32 10.26
CA ILE A 79 6.87 1.01 10.16
C ILE A 79 7.34 0.51 11.51
N VAL A 80 8.04 -0.62 11.50
CA VAL A 80 8.61 -1.26 12.68
C VAL A 80 10.12 -1.29 12.53
N ASP A 81 10.84 -0.77 13.52
CA ASP A 81 12.30 -0.69 13.55
C ASP A 81 12.80 -0.71 15.00
N GLU A 82 14.07 -1.02 15.23
CA GLU A 82 14.67 -0.94 16.57
C GLU A 82 14.77 0.49 17.09
N ALA A 83 14.92 1.49 16.22
CA ALA A 83 15.10 2.90 16.58
C ALA A 83 14.30 3.83 15.65
N LEU A 84 13.00 4.00 15.95
CA LEU A 84 12.07 4.82 15.16
C LEU A 84 12.47 6.31 15.06
N ASP A 85 13.21 6.84 16.03
CA ASP A 85 13.66 8.24 16.09
C ASP A 85 14.85 8.54 15.17
N GLU A 86 15.60 7.50 14.77
CA GLU A 86 16.75 7.62 13.86
C GLU A 86 16.38 7.31 12.40
N LEU A 87 15.10 7.12 12.12
CA LEU A 87 14.61 6.66 10.82
C LEU A 87 14.38 7.83 9.85
N VAL A 88 14.84 7.65 8.61
CA VAL A 88 14.65 8.60 7.51
C VAL A 88 13.58 8.06 6.56
N LEU A 89 12.51 8.83 6.37
CA LEU A 89 11.40 8.51 5.47
C LEU A 89 11.47 9.35 4.19
N ASP A 90 11.31 8.67 3.05
CA ASP A 90 11.02 9.30 1.77
C ASP A 90 9.68 8.74 1.26
N VAL A 91 8.65 9.57 1.32
CA VAL A 91 7.29 9.24 0.89
C VAL A 91 6.95 10.06 -0.34
N THR A 92 6.60 9.38 -1.42
CA THR A 92 6.21 10.03 -2.68
C THR A 92 4.86 9.52 -3.15
N LEU A 93 4.01 10.45 -3.57
CA LEU A 93 2.69 10.23 -4.15
C LEU A 93 2.71 10.73 -5.60
N ASP A 94 2.48 9.85 -6.56
CA ASP A 94 2.61 10.12 -8.01
C ASP A 94 3.97 10.70 -8.45
N GLY A 95 5.00 10.41 -7.66
CA GLY A 95 6.37 10.93 -7.86
C GLY A 95 6.66 12.24 -7.14
N ASP A 96 5.65 12.91 -6.59
CA ASP A 96 5.82 14.11 -5.78
C ASP A 96 6.02 13.78 -4.31
N ARG A 97 6.92 14.50 -3.63
CA ARG A 97 7.21 14.26 -2.21
C ARG A 97 6.08 14.74 -1.32
N VAL A 98 5.61 13.86 -0.44
CA VAL A 98 4.66 14.21 0.61
C VAL A 98 5.41 14.92 1.74
N ALA A 99 5.07 16.18 1.98
CA ALA A 99 5.66 16.95 3.07
C ALA A 99 5.07 16.55 4.43
N ASN A 100 5.84 16.77 5.51
CA ASN A 100 5.39 16.63 6.90
C ASN A 100 4.92 15.23 7.31
N VAL A 101 5.57 14.19 6.78
CA VAL A 101 5.35 12.81 7.28
C VAL A 101 6.10 12.64 8.60
N TYR A 102 5.35 12.42 9.67
CA TYR A 102 5.88 12.12 11.00
C TYR A 102 5.31 10.78 11.48
N LEU A 103 6.17 9.95 12.07
CA LEU A 103 5.75 8.73 12.74
C LEU A 103 5.14 9.07 14.10
N ASP A 104 4.03 8.41 14.42
CA ASP A 104 3.48 8.39 15.77
C ASP A 104 4.30 7.46 16.69
N ASP A 105 3.94 7.43 17.98
CA ASP A 105 4.61 6.59 18.99
C ASP A 105 4.55 5.08 18.68
N ASN A 106 3.67 4.66 17.75
CA ASN A 106 3.52 3.28 17.31
C ASN A 106 4.25 3.00 15.97
N GLY A 107 4.97 3.98 15.42
CA GLY A 107 5.61 3.88 14.12
C GLY A 107 4.63 3.95 12.94
N SER A 108 3.42 4.49 13.13
CA SER A 108 2.46 4.70 12.06
C SER A 108 2.45 6.15 11.57
N PHE A 109 2.14 6.36 10.30
CA PHE A 109 1.80 7.66 9.74
C PHE A 109 0.61 7.54 8.79
N VAL A 110 -0.05 8.67 8.54
CA VAL A 110 -1.22 8.75 7.65
C VAL A 110 -0.90 9.72 6.52
N VAL A 111 -1.18 9.28 5.28
CA VAL A 111 -1.10 10.11 4.08
C VAL A 111 -2.50 10.52 3.70
N ASP A 112 -2.74 11.84 3.66
CA ASP A 112 -3.99 12.41 3.16
C ASP A 112 -3.97 12.46 1.63
N ILE A 113 -4.92 11.77 1.00
CA ILE A 113 -5.06 11.68 -0.46
C ILE A 113 -6.35 12.35 -0.96
N SER A 114 -7.04 13.11 -0.11
CA SER A 114 -8.29 13.81 -0.44
C SER A 114 -8.14 14.89 -1.52
N HIS A 115 -6.92 15.35 -1.78
CA HIS A 115 -6.61 16.38 -2.76
C HIS A 115 -6.35 15.83 -4.18
N LEU A 116 -6.38 14.50 -4.35
CA LEU A 116 -6.14 13.85 -5.63
C LEU A 116 -7.41 13.86 -6.49
N ASP A 117 -7.21 14.00 -7.80
CA ASP A 117 -8.26 13.90 -8.80
C ASP A 117 -8.62 12.44 -9.11
N VAL A 118 -9.60 12.23 -9.99
CA VAL A 118 -9.97 10.89 -10.47
C VAL A 118 -8.85 10.33 -11.35
N GLY A 119 -8.41 9.10 -11.08
CA GLY A 119 -7.34 8.47 -11.83
C GLY A 119 -6.66 7.30 -11.11
N LEU A 120 -5.61 6.79 -11.74
CA LEU A 120 -4.69 5.83 -11.13
C LEU A 120 -3.58 6.60 -10.41
N HIS A 121 -3.36 6.27 -9.16
CA HIS A 121 -2.37 6.89 -8.30
C HIS A 121 -1.44 5.85 -7.71
N ALA A 122 -0.22 6.28 -7.40
CA ALA A 122 0.83 5.42 -6.87
C ALA A 122 1.47 6.03 -5.62
N LEU A 123 1.47 5.28 -4.53
CA LEU A 123 2.15 5.64 -3.29
C LEU A 123 3.40 4.78 -3.11
N LYS A 124 4.52 5.45 -2.87
CA LYS A 124 5.80 4.82 -2.62
C LYS A 124 6.37 5.32 -1.30
N VAL A 125 6.81 4.37 -0.48
CA VAL A 125 7.41 4.62 0.83
C VAL A 125 8.78 3.97 0.85
N ILE A 126 9.79 4.74 1.21
CA ILE A 126 11.15 4.27 1.45
C ILE A 126 11.51 4.63 2.89
N ALA A 127 11.85 3.61 3.67
CA ALA A 127 12.31 3.75 5.05
C ALA A 127 13.78 3.36 5.12
N ARG A 128 14.60 4.20 5.76
CA ARG A 128 16.03 3.97 5.93
C ARG A 128 16.46 4.20 7.37
N ASP A 129 17.19 3.25 7.94
CA ASP A 129 17.75 3.36 9.28
C ASP A 129 19.10 4.12 9.30
N LYS A 130 19.68 4.24 10.50
CA LYS A 130 20.99 4.88 10.74
C LYS A 130 22.16 4.17 10.04
N ASN A 131 22.04 2.87 9.79
CA ASN A 131 23.05 2.03 9.16
C ASN A 131 22.84 1.92 7.64
N LEU A 132 21.92 2.73 7.10
CA LEU A 132 21.57 2.82 5.70
C LEU A 132 20.92 1.54 5.15
N LEU A 133 20.39 0.67 6.01
CA LEU A 133 19.53 -0.42 5.58
C LEU A 133 18.18 0.17 5.19
N GLU A 134 17.64 -0.30 4.06
CA GLU A 134 16.49 0.31 3.42
C GLU A 134 15.43 -0.73 3.10
N THR A 135 14.18 -0.36 3.35
CA THR A 135 13.00 -1.11 2.89
C THR A 135 12.14 -0.21 2.03
N ARG A 136 11.61 -0.81 0.95
CA ARG A 136 10.74 -0.13 -0.01
C ARG A 136 9.39 -0.79 -0.03
N TRP A 137 8.35 0.03 0.00
CA TRP A 137 6.98 -0.40 -0.19
C TRP A 137 6.32 0.45 -1.27
N PHE A 138 5.51 -0.20 -2.09
CA PHE A 138 4.84 0.41 -3.23
C PHE A 138 3.42 -0.13 -3.32
N THR A 139 2.48 0.75 -3.60
CA THR A 139 1.09 0.40 -3.85
C THR A 139 0.48 1.33 -4.89
N GLU A 140 -0.53 0.82 -5.58
CA GLU A 140 -1.32 1.56 -6.56
C GLU A 140 -2.79 1.52 -6.11
N PHE A 141 -3.52 2.60 -6.35
CA PHE A 141 -4.95 2.69 -6.06
C PHE A 141 -5.65 3.56 -7.09
N THR A 142 -6.95 3.34 -7.24
CA THR A 142 -7.77 4.10 -8.19
C THR A 142 -8.73 5.00 -7.43
N ILE A 143 -8.81 6.27 -7.82
CA ILE A 143 -9.89 7.17 -7.42
C ILE A 143 -10.88 7.24 -8.59
N SER A 144 -12.14 6.93 -8.30
CA SER A 144 -13.24 6.89 -9.29
C SER A 144 -14.31 7.93 -8.98
N TYR A 145 -15.09 8.29 -9.99
CA TYR A 145 -16.34 9.02 -9.76
C TYR A 145 -17.32 8.13 -9.00
N PRO A 146 -18.21 8.72 -8.18
CA PRO A 146 -19.31 7.97 -7.60
C PRO A 146 -20.12 7.29 -8.71
N ALA A 147 -20.67 6.11 -8.40
CA ALA A 147 -21.55 5.43 -9.34
C ALA A 147 -22.72 6.35 -9.72
N GLU A 148 -22.90 6.59 -11.02
CA GLU A 148 -24.06 7.29 -11.54
C GLU A 148 -25.23 6.31 -11.68
N ASP A 149 -26.45 6.82 -11.49
CA ASP A 149 -27.66 6.01 -11.68
C ASP A 149 -27.92 5.76 -13.16
N GLU A 150 -28.72 4.74 -13.46
CA GLU A 150 -29.09 4.43 -14.84
C GLU A 150 -29.79 5.63 -15.50
N THR A 151 -29.27 6.07 -16.64
CA THR A 151 -29.91 7.07 -17.48
C THR A 151 -31.01 6.41 -18.31
N ARG A 152 -32.25 6.90 -18.23
CA ARG A 152 -33.38 6.39 -19.01
C ARG A 152 -33.97 7.49 -19.90
N ILE A 153 -34.18 7.17 -21.17
CA ILE A 153 -34.95 8.00 -22.10
C ILE A 153 -36.28 7.31 -22.37
N ASP A 154 -37.39 8.02 -22.16
CA ASP A 154 -38.73 7.56 -22.52
C ASP A 154 -39.30 8.48 -23.61
N LEU A 155 -39.68 7.90 -24.75
CA LEU A 155 -40.21 8.64 -25.90
C LEU A 155 -41.73 8.56 -25.89
N ASP A 156 -42.42 9.70 -25.98
CA ASP A 156 -43.89 9.74 -25.93
C ASP A 156 -44.55 9.04 -27.13
N HIS A 157 -43.82 8.92 -28.24
CA HIS A 157 -44.29 8.33 -29.50
C HIS A 157 -43.92 6.85 -29.67
N GLY A 158 -43.25 6.23 -28.68
CA GLY A 158 -42.73 4.87 -28.78
C GLY A 158 -41.38 4.77 -29.52
N GLU A 159 -40.91 3.53 -29.75
CA GLU A 159 -39.58 3.26 -30.32
C GLU A 159 -39.50 3.49 -31.83
N GLU A 160 -40.62 3.36 -32.54
CA GLU A 160 -40.69 3.52 -33.99
C GLU A 160 -41.76 4.54 -34.37
N MET A 161 -41.38 5.50 -35.23
CA MET A 161 -42.28 6.49 -35.80
C MET A 161 -42.18 6.47 -37.31
N THR A 162 -43.33 6.35 -37.99
CA THR A 162 -43.40 6.46 -39.45
C THR A 162 -43.88 7.86 -39.82
N VAL A 163 -43.10 8.56 -40.66
CA VAL A 163 -43.39 9.93 -41.12
C VAL A 163 -43.47 9.92 -42.64
N ASN A 164 -44.46 10.61 -43.22
CA ASN A 164 -44.50 10.76 -44.67
C ASN A 164 -43.67 11.97 -45.10
N HIS A 165 -43.12 11.89 -46.31
CA HIS A 165 -42.38 12.99 -46.90
C HIS A 165 -43.24 14.25 -47.04
N GLY A 166 -42.74 15.38 -46.54
CA GLY A 166 -43.39 16.68 -46.47
C GLY A 166 -44.12 16.95 -45.15
N ASP A 167 -44.20 15.97 -44.23
CA ASP A 167 -44.84 16.16 -42.93
C ASP A 167 -43.90 16.88 -41.95
N ASN A 168 -44.52 17.54 -40.96
CA ASN A 168 -43.82 18.06 -39.78
C ASN A 168 -43.98 17.05 -38.65
N ILE A 169 -42.88 16.74 -37.98
CA ILE A 169 -42.86 15.83 -36.84
C ILE A 169 -42.28 16.55 -35.63
N ARG A 170 -42.94 16.33 -34.49
CA ARG A 170 -42.41 16.67 -33.18
C ARG A 170 -42.07 15.37 -32.45
N ILE A 171 -40.85 15.22 -31.97
CA ILE A 171 -40.46 14.15 -31.06
C ILE A 171 -40.41 14.74 -29.66
N THR A 172 -41.17 14.18 -28.73
CA THR A 172 -41.12 14.53 -27.30
C THR A 172 -40.79 13.31 -26.46
N GLY A 173 -40.23 13.56 -25.29
CA GLY A 173 -39.92 12.52 -24.34
C GLY A 173 -39.38 13.10 -23.04
N ASN A 174 -39.00 12.20 -22.14
CA ASN A 174 -38.42 12.52 -20.85
C ASN A 174 -37.10 11.77 -20.61
N LEU A 175 -36.04 12.51 -20.27
CA LEU A 175 -34.76 11.98 -19.83
C LEU A 175 -34.74 11.94 -18.30
N THR A 176 -34.60 10.75 -17.72
CA THR A 176 -34.47 10.57 -16.27
C THR A 176 -33.03 10.22 -15.94
N HIS A 177 -32.40 11.02 -15.07
CA HIS A 177 -31.08 10.79 -14.50
C HIS A 177 -31.01 11.40 -13.10
N SER A 178 -30.22 10.83 -12.19
CA SER A 178 -30.12 11.34 -10.80
C SER A 178 -29.49 12.73 -10.72
N THR A 179 -28.71 13.11 -11.72
CA THR A 179 -28.09 14.44 -11.86
C THR A 179 -28.50 15.12 -13.17
N ILE A 180 -29.78 15.07 -13.52
CA ILE A 180 -30.32 15.60 -14.80
C ILE A 180 -29.92 17.05 -15.09
N THR A 181 -29.73 17.87 -14.05
CA THR A 181 -29.34 19.27 -14.14
C THR A 181 -27.89 19.50 -14.62
N SER A 182 -27.02 18.50 -14.49
CA SER A 182 -25.64 18.53 -15.01
C SER A 182 -25.48 17.78 -16.33
N CYS A 183 -26.53 17.11 -16.81
CA CYS A 183 -26.49 16.37 -18.06
C CYS A 183 -26.51 17.31 -19.27
N ILE A 184 -25.72 16.99 -20.30
CA ILE A 184 -25.80 17.62 -21.61
C ILE A 184 -26.45 16.60 -22.54
N PHE A 185 -27.63 16.91 -23.06
CA PHE A 185 -28.31 16.06 -24.02
C PHE A 185 -27.97 16.48 -25.46
N ILE A 186 -27.47 15.55 -26.26
CA ILE A 186 -27.02 15.79 -27.63
C ILE A 186 -27.69 14.78 -28.55
N TRP A 187 -28.30 15.27 -29.62
CA TRP A 187 -28.84 14.43 -30.69
C TRP A 187 -27.86 14.37 -31.87
N THR A 188 -27.72 13.19 -32.48
CA THR A 188 -26.84 12.93 -33.63
C THR A 188 -27.51 11.93 -34.56
N ASP A 189 -27.30 12.09 -35.87
CA ASP A 189 -27.87 11.24 -36.93
C ASP A 189 -26.99 10.01 -37.27
N ALA A 190 -26.21 9.54 -36.30
CA ALA A 190 -25.29 8.39 -36.32
C ALA A 190 -23.83 8.66 -36.71
N GLN A 191 -23.48 9.89 -37.14
CA GLN A 191 -22.09 10.31 -37.34
C GLN A 191 -21.74 11.52 -36.48
N LEU A 192 -21.20 11.25 -35.30
CA LEU A 192 -20.84 12.23 -34.27
C LEU A 192 -19.91 13.36 -34.78
N GLU A 193 -19.13 13.11 -35.84
CA GLU A 193 -18.19 14.09 -36.37
C GLU A 193 -18.80 15.06 -37.39
N GLU A 194 -19.99 14.77 -37.93
CA GLU A 194 -20.57 15.56 -39.03
C GLU A 194 -21.76 16.43 -38.59
N SER A 195 -22.57 15.97 -37.64
CA SER A 195 -23.73 16.73 -37.16
C SER A 195 -24.10 16.36 -35.72
N SER A 196 -24.07 17.36 -34.83
CA SER A 196 -24.60 17.26 -33.48
C SER A 196 -25.48 18.46 -33.17
N LEU A 197 -26.61 18.20 -32.53
CA LEU A 197 -27.55 19.22 -32.09
C LEU A 197 -27.69 19.14 -30.58
N GLY A 198 -27.29 20.22 -29.90
CA GLY A 198 -27.55 20.39 -28.48
C GLY A 198 -29.06 20.50 -28.24
N MET A 199 -29.57 19.61 -27.40
CA MET A 199 -31.00 19.46 -27.17
C MET A 199 -31.43 20.33 -25.99
N PRO A 200 -32.41 21.25 -26.17
CA PRO A 200 -32.99 21.94 -25.03
C PRO A 200 -33.77 20.93 -24.18
N MET A 201 -33.51 20.94 -22.88
CA MET A 201 -34.14 20.07 -21.89
C MET A 201 -34.54 20.90 -20.68
N THR A 202 -35.67 20.57 -20.05
CA THR A 202 -36.10 21.21 -18.80
C THR A 202 -35.37 20.63 -17.59
N GLU A 203 -35.51 21.27 -16.43
CA GLU A 203 -34.92 20.78 -15.17
C GLU A 203 -35.50 19.43 -14.74
N GLU A 204 -36.68 19.07 -15.23
CA GLU A 204 -37.34 17.77 -15.02
C GLU A 204 -36.97 16.71 -16.07
N GLY A 205 -36.16 17.06 -17.08
CA GLY A 205 -35.72 16.13 -18.11
C GLY A 205 -36.58 16.11 -19.37
N ALA A 206 -37.62 16.94 -19.46
CA ALA A 206 -38.50 16.97 -20.63
C ALA A 206 -37.79 17.64 -21.81
N PHE A 207 -37.88 17.04 -22.99
CA PHE A 207 -37.29 17.59 -24.21
C PHE A 207 -38.25 17.51 -25.40
N TYR A 208 -38.00 18.32 -26.41
CA TYR A 208 -38.70 18.25 -27.69
C TYR A 208 -37.79 18.59 -28.87
N LEU A 209 -38.05 17.92 -29.99
CA LEU A 209 -37.43 18.19 -31.30
C LEU A 209 -38.52 18.44 -32.32
N ASP A 210 -38.39 19.53 -33.05
CA ASP A 210 -39.24 19.83 -34.19
C ASP A 210 -38.46 19.65 -35.48
N PHE A 211 -38.93 18.74 -36.32
CA PHE A 211 -38.49 18.64 -37.70
C PHE A 211 -39.61 19.14 -38.60
N THR A 212 -39.29 20.11 -39.44
CA THR A 212 -40.23 20.68 -40.39
C THR A 212 -39.85 20.29 -41.80
N ASN A 213 -40.84 19.86 -42.61
CA ASN A 213 -40.68 19.55 -44.03
C ASN A 213 -39.60 18.49 -44.30
N MET A 214 -39.72 17.32 -43.65
CA MET A 214 -38.81 16.17 -43.83
C MET A 214 -39.06 15.41 -45.13
#